data_AF-A0A7W8VV46-F1
#
_entry.id   AF-A0A7W8VV46-F1
#
_cell.length_a   1.000
_cell.length_b   1.000
_cell.length_c   1.000
_cell.angle_alpha   90.00
_cell.angle_beta   90.00
_cell.angle_gamma   90.00
#
_symmetry.space_group_name_H-M   'P 1'
#
loop_
_entity.id
_entity.type
_entity.pdbx_description
1 polymer ?
#
loop_
_entity_poly.entity_id
_entity_poly.type
_entity_poly.pdbx_seq_one_letter_code
_entity_poly.pdbx_strand_id
1 'polypeptide(L)'
;MLMSRKFSMSLIGAAVLLAACGSGSGSGGSSGDAAAAADSSASAPGAASAPDAASSPQSTAFNCPANYKRLDIALGTAAGTPMTMVTDDNIATLTLKAPTGGVTRALTLCLGKPDPVPAGVQTSYAYEITEGGDGDITQMDSRLLTFNFTTTQPVTGTPAVELATVTTAGVAYSPTIPGALMAVSPNYSVAGYVNGTGLYVVRLTK
;
A
#
# COMPACT_ATOMS: atom_id res chain seq x y z
N MET A 1 18.41 -41.52 26.55
CA MET A 1 17.12 -42.05 26.05
C MET A 1 16.74 -41.29 24.80
N LEU A 2 16.77 -41.97 23.66
CA LEU A 2 16.35 -41.52 22.34
C LEU A 2 14.84 -41.81 22.20
N MET A 3 14.03 -40.83 21.79
CA MET A 3 12.71 -41.02 21.17
C MET A 3 12.02 -39.65 21.03
N SER A 4 11.31 -39.26 19.97
CA SER A 4 11.16 -39.72 18.58
C SER A 4 10.41 -38.59 17.85
N ARG A 5 10.82 -38.27 16.61
CA ARG A 5 10.10 -37.39 15.68
C ARG A 5 8.75 -38.02 15.28
N LYS A 6 7.72 -37.19 15.06
CA LYS A 6 6.62 -37.50 14.14
C LYS A 6 6.25 -36.27 13.31
N PHE A 7 6.57 -36.35 12.02
CA PHE A 7 6.02 -35.54 10.95
C PHE A 7 4.62 -36.10 10.61
N SER A 8 3.63 -35.23 10.43
CA SER A 8 2.37 -35.57 9.76
C SER A 8 2.25 -34.76 8.48
N MET A 9 2.42 -35.46 7.36
CA MET A 9 2.02 -35.08 6.01
C MET A 9 0.52 -35.39 5.87
N SER A 10 -0.26 -34.50 5.29
CA SER A 10 -1.60 -34.84 4.77
C SER A 10 -1.74 -34.25 3.36
N LEU A 11 -1.99 -35.15 2.41
CA LEU A 11 -2.08 -34.91 0.98
C LEU A 11 -3.42 -35.51 0.54
N ILE A 12 -4.38 -34.68 0.12
CA ILE A 12 -5.61 -35.13 -0.54
C ILE A 12 -5.95 -34.11 -1.62
N GLY A 13 -6.00 -34.58 -2.87
CA GLY A 13 -6.41 -33.81 -4.04
C GLY A 13 -7.87 -34.06 -4.43
N ALA A 14 -8.35 -33.27 -5.39
CA ALA A 14 -9.43 -33.61 -6.31
C ALA A 14 -9.35 -32.69 -7.54
N ALA A 15 -9.44 -33.30 -8.72
CA ALA A 15 -9.60 -32.64 -10.01
C ALA A 15 -11.05 -32.79 -10.48
N VAL A 16 -11.66 -31.77 -11.09
CA VAL A 16 -12.84 -31.92 -11.96
C VAL A 16 -12.85 -30.88 -13.10
N LEU A 17 -12.72 -31.42 -14.31
CA LEU A 17 -13.24 -31.15 -15.66
C LEU A 17 -13.93 -29.82 -16.10
N LEU A 18 -13.48 -29.44 -17.31
CA LEU A 18 -13.99 -28.62 -18.42
C LEU A 18 -15.49 -28.25 -18.54
N ALA A 19 -15.73 -27.05 -19.09
CA ALA A 19 -16.74 -26.79 -20.12
C ALA A 19 -16.27 -25.72 -21.13
N ALA A 20 -16.70 -25.86 -22.38
CA ALA A 20 -16.25 -25.18 -23.60
C ALA A 20 -17.29 -24.18 -24.17
N CYS A 21 -17.03 -23.68 -25.39
CA CYS A 21 -17.92 -22.97 -26.36
C CYS A 21 -17.82 -21.43 -26.31
N GLY A 22 -17.68 -20.66 -27.40
CA GLY A 22 -17.66 -20.88 -28.86
C GLY A 22 -17.12 -19.59 -29.54
N SER A 23 -16.36 -19.67 -30.64
CA SER A 23 -16.77 -19.68 -32.06
C SER A 23 -17.36 -18.37 -32.61
N GLY A 24 -16.70 -17.77 -33.61
CA GLY A 24 -17.25 -16.69 -34.43
C GLY A 24 -16.28 -16.15 -35.48
N SER A 25 -16.35 -16.70 -36.69
CA SER A 25 -15.58 -16.32 -37.89
C SER A 25 -16.29 -15.20 -38.69
N GLY A 26 -15.53 -14.37 -39.41
CA GLY A 26 -16.12 -13.42 -40.38
C GLY A 26 -15.08 -12.64 -41.19
N SER A 27 -14.92 -13.05 -42.46
CA SER A 27 -13.97 -12.56 -43.46
C SER A 27 -14.47 -11.33 -44.24
N GLY A 28 -13.56 -10.64 -44.95
CA GLY A 28 -13.88 -10.00 -46.23
C GLY A 28 -13.48 -8.53 -46.33
N GLY A 29 -12.57 -8.23 -47.26
CA GLY A 29 -12.08 -6.87 -47.52
C GLY A 29 -12.53 -6.28 -48.87
N SER A 30 -11.93 -5.12 -49.11
CA SER A 30 -11.68 -4.43 -50.40
C SER A 30 -12.71 -3.44 -50.97
N SER A 31 -12.11 -2.33 -51.34
CA SER A 31 -12.51 -1.05 -51.93
C SER A 31 -13.17 -1.08 -53.32
N GLY A 32 -13.91 -0.01 -53.63
CA GLY A 32 -14.29 0.40 -54.99
C GLY A 32 -15.08 1.71 -55.02
N ASP A 33 -14.51 2.75 -55.62
CA ASP A 33 -15.07 4.07 -55.91
C ASP A 33 -16.17 4.06 -56.99
N ALA A 34 -17.14 4.99 -56.93
CA ALA A 34 -17.42 6.03 -57.96
C ALA A 34 -18.80 6.72 -57.82
N ALA A 35 -18.73 8.05 -57.63
CA ALA A 35 -19.53 9.17 -58.17
C ALA A 35 -21.08 9.13 -58.28
N ALA A 36 -21.77 10.16 -57.73
CA ALA A 36 -22.25 11.32 -58.51
C ALA A 36 -23.21 12.28 -57.72
N ALA A 37 -22.93 13.59 -57.87
CA ALA A 37 -23.83 14.74 -58.01
C ALA A 37 -24.80 15.26 -56.89
N ALA A 38 -24.51 16.52 -56.52
CA ALA A 38 -25.38 17.71 -56.47
C ALA A 38 -26.44 17.95 -55.36
N ASP A 39 -26.07 18.89 -54.46
CA ASP A 39 -26.75 20.10 -53.94
C ASP A 39 -28.30 20.22 -53.96
N SER A 40 -28.90 20.43 -52.78
CA SER A 40 -29.82 21.55 -52.48
C SER A 40 -30.36 21.53 -51.04
N SER A 41 -29.94 22.52 -50.26
CA SER A 41 -30.71 23.37 -49.33
C SER A 41 -31.81 22.80 -48.40
N ALA A 42 -31.57 23.01 -47.10
CA ALA A 42 -32.48 23.62 -46.10
C ALA A 42 -33.39 22.76 -45.18
N SER A 43 -33.23 23.08 -43.87
CA SER A 43 -34.22 23.07 -42.77
C SER A 43 -34.32 21.85 -41.83
N ALA A 44 -33.98 22.10 -40.56
CA ALA A 44 -34.14 21.27 -39.34
C ALA A 44 -35.63 20.97 -39.01
N PRO A 45 -36.02 20.13 -38.00
CA PRO A 45 -35.28 19.63 -36.83
C PRO A 45 -35.51 18.15 -36.41
N GLY A 46 -34.65 17.63 -35.51
CA GLY A 46 -34.99 16.58 -34.54
C GLY A 46 -34.79 15.11 -34.95
N ALA A 47 -33.73 14.48 -34.45
CA ALA A 47 -33.73 13.05 -34.14
C ALA A 47 -32.67 12.74 -33.07
N ALA A 48 -33.09 12.01 -32.05
CA ALA A 48 -32.39 11.73 -30.82
C ALA A 48 -31.05 11.02 -31.02
N SER A 49 -29.98 11.57 -30.45
CA SER A 49 -28.78 10.79 -30.13
C SER A 49 -29.07 9.99 -28.88
N ALA A 50 -29.01 8.67 -29.03
CA ALA A 50 -29.11 7.68 -27.97
C ALA A 50 -28.08 7.96 -26.85
N PRO A 51 -28.38 7.60 -25.60
CA PRO A 51 -27.50 7.88 -24.47
C PRO A 51 -26.19 7.11 -24.62
N ASP A 52 -25.08 7.84 -24.61
CA ASP A 52 -23.75 7.27 -24.50
C ASP A 52 -23.67 6.39 -23.26
N ALA A 53 -23.08 5.22 -23.48
CA ALA A 53 -22.89 4.16 -22.51
C ALA A 53 -22.34 4.72 -21.19
N ALA A 54 -22.98 4.29 -20.11
CA ALA A 54 -22.65 4.62 -18.74
C ALA A 54 -21.14 4.71 -18.52
N SER A 55 -20.65 5.94 -18.29
CA SER A 55 -19.36 6.17 -17.67
C SER A 55 -19.36 5.40 -16.36
N SER A 56 -18.68 4.25 -16.34
CA SER A 56 -18.37 3.57 -15.09
C SER A 56 -17.71 4.59 -14.17
N PRO A 57 -18.13 4.74 -12.91
CA PRO A 57 -17.53 5.69 -12.00
C PRO A 57 -16.03 5.38 -11.92
N GLN A 58 -15.23 6.33 -12.42
CA GLN A 58 -13.79 6.27 -12.36
C GLN A 58 -13.43 6.23 -10.87
N SER A 59 -12.90 5.10 -10.40
CA SER A 59 -12.42 4.97 -9.02
C SER A 59 -11.50 6.16 -8.74
N THR A 60 -11.81 6.95 -7.72
CA THR A 60 -10.97 8.09 -7.34
C THR A 60 -9.58 7.55 -7.04
N ALA A 61 -8.61 7.90 -7.88
CA ALA A 61 -7.25 7.41 -7.75
C ALA A 61 -6.71 7.78 -6.36
N PHE A 62 -6.26 6.79 -5.62
CA PHE A 62 -5.60 6.99 -4.33
C PHE A 62 -4.35 7.85 -4.53
N ASN A 63 -4.19 8.88 -3.71
CA ASN A 63 -3.03 9.76 -3.71
C ASN A 63 -2.50 9.91 -2.30
N CYS A 64 -1.17 9.82 -2.18
CA CYS A 64 -0.50 10.15 -0.92
C CYS A 64 -0.70 11.63 -0.58
N PRO A 65 -0.82 11.98 0.71
CA PRO A 65 -0.79 13.38 1.13
C PRO A 65 0.46 14.10 0.64
N ALA A 66 0.38 15.42 0.53
CA ALA A 66 1.54 16.24 0.24
C ALA A 66 2.63 15.99 1.29
N ASN A 67 3.89 15.89 0.86
CA ASN A 67 5.07 15.58 1.68
C ASN A 67 5.20 14.13 2.15
N TYR A 68 4.31 13.23 1.72
CA TYR A 68 4.48 11.79 1.97
C TYR A 68 5.26 11.17 0.81
N LYS A 69 6.16 10.25 1.15
CA LYS A 69 6.80 9.38 0.18
C LYS A 69 5.83 8.33 -0.28
N ARG A 70 5.88 8.04 -1.58
CA ARG A 70 5.02 7.07 -2.26
C ARG A 70 5.86 5.89 -2.74
N LEU A 71 5.33 4.68 -2.56
CA LEU A 71 5.86 3.45 -3.13
C LEU A 71 4.70 2.70 -3.76
N ASP A 72 4.75 2.54 -5.08
CA ASP A 72 3.82 1.70 -5.81
C ASP A 72 4.43 0.30 -5.97
N ILE A 73 3.70 -0.70 -5.50
CA ILE A 73 4.08 -2.11 -5.54
C ILE A 73 3.15 -2.79 -6.55
N ALA A 74 3.72 -3.18 -7.68
CA ALA A 74 2.96 -3.74 -8.78
C ALA A 74 2.49 -5.18 -8.51
N LEU A 75 1.34 -5.53 -9.08
CA LEU A 75 0.92 -6.91 -9.25
C LEU A 75 2.04 -7.72 -9.93
N GLY A 76 2.34 -8.90 -9.41
CA GLY A 76 3.37 -9.79 -9.96
C GLY A 76 4.78 -9.48 -9.46
N THR A 77 4.96 -8.54 -8.52
CA THR A 77 6.26 -8.35 -7.85
C THR A 77 6.72 -9.67 -7.25
N ALA A 78 7.92 -10.13 -7.62
CA ALA A 78 8.45 -11.44 -7.28
C ALA A 78 8.61 -11.62 -5.77
N ALA A 79 8.43 -12.83 -5.28
CA ALA A 79 8.56 -13.18 -3.86
C ALA A 79 9.91 -12.74 -3.27
N GLY A 80 9.89 -12.18 -2.06
CA GLY A 80 11.09 -11.77 -1.33
C GLY A 80 11.76 -10.50 -1.86
N THR A 81 11.25 -9.87 -2.93
CA THR A 81 11.78 -8.60 -3.47
C THR A 81 11.83 -7.56 -2.35
N PRO A 82 13.01 -7.02 -1.99
CA PRO A 82 13.11 -5.99 -0.96
C PRO A 82 12.64 -4.65 -1.52
N MET A 83 11.91 -3.91 -0.69
CA MET A 83 11.44 -2.57 -1.00
C MET A 83 11.72 -1.66 0.20
N THR A 84 12.15 -0.44 -0.08
CA THR A 84 12.49 0.53 0.95
C THR A 84 11.96 1.90 0.56
N MET A 85 11.44 2.60 1.57
CA MET A 85 11.01 3.99 1.47
C MET A 85 11.65 4.78 2.60
N VAL A 86 12.24 5.93 2.29
CA VAL A 86 12.89 6.82 3.26
C VAL A 86 12.26 8.20 3.12
N THR A 87 11.79 8.77 4.23
CA THR A 87 11.20 10.12 4.25
C THR A 87 12.22 11.19 3.88
N ASP A 88 11.76 12.34 3.37
CA ASP A 88 12.63 13.43 2.90
C ASP A 88 13.56 14.00 3.98
N ASP A 89 13.12 13.95 5.24
CA ASP A 89 13.90 14.35 6.41
C ASP A 89 14.90 13.27 6.87
N ASN A 90 14.95 12.12 6.19
CA ASN A 90 15.81 10.97 6.50
C ASN A 90 15.61 10.37 7.90
N ILE A 91 14.47 10.63 8.55
CA ILE A 91 14.18 10.11 9.88
C ILE A 91 13.53 8.74 9.81
N ALA A 92 12.46 8.57 9.03
CA ALA A 92 11.70 7.33 8.96
C ALA A 92 12.08 6.51 7.72
N THR A 93 12.40 5.24 7.93
CA THR A 93 12.69 4.26 6.87
C THR A 93 11.77 3.07 7.04
N LEU A 94 10.90 2.81 6.07
CA LEU A 94 10.08 1.62 5.99
C LEU A 94 10.73 0.63 5.03
N THR A 95 11.08 -0.56 5.52
CA THR A 95 11.56 -1.68 4.71
C THR A 95 10.53 -2.79 4.73
N LEU A 96 10.29 -3.39 3.57
CA LEU A 96 9.32 -4.45 3.33
C LEU A 96 9.95 -5.49 2.40
N LYS A 97 9.35 -6.68 2.35
CA LYS A 97 9.60 -7.67 1.31
C LYS A 97 8.27 -8.10 0.70
N ALA A 98 8.28 -8.33 -0.60
CA ALA A 98 7.16 -9.01 -1.25
C ALA A 98 6.92 -10.36 -0.57
N PRO A 99 5.66 -10.76 -0.35
CA PRO A 99 5.34 -12.02 0.33
C PRO A 99 5.94 -13.22 -0.40
N THR A 100 6.07 -14.34 0.32
CA THR A 100 6.64 -15.60 -0.22
C THR A 100 5.93 -16.11 -1.50
N GLY A 101 4.68 -15.72 -1.76
CA GLY A 101 3.94 -16.04 -3.00
C GLY A 101 4.03 -14.98 -4.12
N GLY A 102 4.77 -13.89 -3.90
CA GLY A 102 4.72 -12.69 -4.74
C GLY A 102 3.47 -11.84 -4.48
N VAL A 103 3.48 -10.62 -5.02
CA VAL A 103 2.37 -9.67 -4.83
C VAL A 103 1.22 -10.03 -5.76
N THR A 104 0.06 -10.35 -5.19
CA THR A 104 -1.15 -10.77 -5.94
C THR A 104 -2.17 -9.67 -6.13
N ARG A 105 -1.97 -8.50 -5.50
CA ARG A 105 -2.80 -7.29 -5.63
C ARG A 105 -1.89 -6.08 -5.57
N ALA A 106 -2.10 -5.11 -6.47
CA ALA A 106 -1.31 -3.89 -6.47
C ALA A 106 -1.56 -3.08 -5.20
N LEU A 107 -0.49 -2.52 -4.63
CA LEU A 107 -0.50 -1.78 -3.37
C LEU A 107 0.27 -0.48 -3.54
N THR A 108 -0.33 0.64 -3.18
CA THR A 108 0.37 1.92 -3.03
C THR A 108 0.50 2.19 -1.54
N LEU A 109 1.73 2.43 -1.08
CA LEU A 109 2.03 2.84 0.29
C LEU A 109 2.47 4.30 0.32
N CYS A 110 2.06 4.99 1.38
CA CYS A 110 2.53 6.31 1.71
C CYS A 110 3.17 6.30 3.09
N LEU A 111 4.32 6.95 3.23
CA LEU A 111 4.97 7.21 4.52
C LEU A 111 5.32 8.69 4.61
N GLY A 112 4.89 9.34 5.68
CA GLY A 112 5.21 10.75 5.87
C GLY A 112 4.88 11.24 7.26
N LYS A 113 5.25 12.49 7.52
CA LYS A 113 4.90 13.17 8.76
C LYS A 113 3.53 13.84 8.58
N PRO A 114 2.53 13.56 9.43
CA PRO A 114 1.26 14.27 9.36
C PRO A 114 1.46 15.75 9.71
N ASP A 115 0.84 16.61 8.91
CA ASP A 115 0.83 18.06 9.11
C ASP A 115 -0.63 18.61 9.00
N PRO A 116 -1.26 19.00 10.12
CA PRO A 116 -0.72 18.95 11.49
C PRO A 116 -0.69 17.54 12.08
N VAL A 117 0.18 17.32 13.08
CA VAL A 117 0.18 16.08 13.87
C VAL A 117 -1.14 15.99 14.65
N PRO A 118 -1.79 14.81 14.74
CA PRO A 118 -3.06 14.65 15.46
C PRO A 118 -3.01 15.14 16.91
N ALA A 119 -4.09 15.79 17.33
CA ALA A 119 -4.20 16.37 18.67
C ALA A 119 -3.97 15.31 19.77
N GLY A 120 -3.22 15.70 20.81
CA GLY A 120 -2.88 14.82 21.93
C GLY A 120 -1.65 13.93 21.71
N VAL A 121 -1.12 13.83 20.47
CA VAL A 121 0.14 13.14 20.20
C VAL A 121 1.31 14.08 20.52
N GLN A 122 2.00 13.81 21.63
CA GLN A 122 3.11 14.62 22.11
C GLN A 122 4.45 13.93 21.86
N THR A 123 4.91 13.96 20.61
CA THR A 123 6.25 13.48 20.24
C THR A 123 6.79 14.26 19.03
N SER A 124 8.11 14.42 18.97
CA SER A 124 8.80 14.98 17.81
C SER A 124 8.89 13.99 16.63
N TYR A 125 8.72 12.70 16.88
CA TYR A 125 8.87 11.63 15.90
C TYR A 125 7.55 10.88 15.75
N ALA A 126 6.70 11.40 14.86
CA ALA A 126 5.40 10.82 14.52
C ALA A 126 5.29 10.73 12.99
N TYR A 127 5.10 9.52 12.47
CA TYR A 127 5.01 9.24 11.04
C TYR A 127 3.84 8.31 10.77
N GLU A 128 3.10 8.60 9.72
CA GLU A 128 1.91 7.87 9.34
C GLU A 128 2.21 6.99 8.14
N ILE A 129 1.70 5.77 8.19
CA ILE A 129 1.63 4.85 7.06
C ILE A 129 0.17 4.82 6.59
N THR A 130 -0.06 5.17 5.34
CA THR A 130 -1.35 4.97 4.68
C THR A 130 -1.18 4.09 3.44
N GLU A 131 -2.27 3.50 2.98
CA GLU A 131 -2.26 2.62 1.82
C GLU A 131 -3.45 2.85 0.91
N GLY A 132 -3.30 2.45 -0.34
CA GLY A 132 -4.36 2.37 -1.32
C GLY A 132 -4.09 1.31 -2.38
N GLY A 133 -5.03 1.19 -3.32
CA GLY A 133 -5.08 0.05 -4.24
C GLY A 133 -5.88 -1.11 -3.63
N ASP A 134 -5.67 -2.32 -4.16
CA ASP A 134 -6.41 -3.52 -3.75
C ASP A 134 -5.59 -4.41 -2.80
N GLY A 135 -4.30 -4.13 -2.63
CA GLY A 135 -3.42 -4.83 -1.71
C GLY A 135 -3.55 -4.32 -0.27
N ASP A 136 -2.77 -4.94 0.61
CA ASP A 136 -2.77 -4.65 2.05
C ASP A 136 -1.35 -4.81 2.58
N ILE A 137 -0.83 -3.81 3.30
CA ILE A 137 0.50 -3.84 3.89
C ILE A 137 0.71 -5.05 4.80
N THR A 138 -0.34 -5.56 5.45
CA THR A 138 -0.28 -6.73 6.35
C THR A 138 0.00 -8.04 5.63
N GLN A 139 -0.11 -8.06 4.29
CA GLN A 139 0.29 -9.20 3.46
C GLN A 139 1.77 -9.15 3.08
N MET A 140 2.48 -8.06 3.38
CA MET A 140 3.90 -7.91 3.10
C MET A 140 4.75 -8.55 4.21
N ASP A 141 5.90 -9.09 3.84
CA ASP A 141 6.88 -9.69 4.75
C ASP A 141 7.84 -8.61 5.29
N SER A 142 8.44 -8.88 6.46
CA SER A 142 9.54 -8.06 7.03
C SER A 142 9.25 -6.55 7.12
N ARG A 143 8.04 -6.17 7.57
CA ARG A 143 7.55 -4.78 7.64
C ARG A 143 8.23 -3.96 8.73
N LEU A 144 9.50 -3.60 8.54
CA LEU A 144 10.33 -2.95 9.54
C LEU A 144 10.31 -1.44 9.34
N LEU A 145 9.76 -0.70 10.32
CA LEU A 145 9.86 0.75 10.38
C LEU A 145 11.00 1.13 11.32
N THR A 146 11.97 1.90 10.81
CA THR A 146 13.13 2.37 11.55
C THR A 146 13.11 3.89 11.62
N PHE A 147 13.34 4.42 12.81
CA PHE A 147 13.51 5.85 13.08
C PHE A 147 14.96 6.12 13.41
N ASN A 148 15.63 6.93 12.61
CA ASN A 148 16.98 7.43 12.85
C ASN A 148 16.90 8.91 13.18
N PHE A 149 17.32 9.30 14.37
CA PHE A 149 17.22 10.69 14.78
C PHE A 149 18.31 11.10 15.77
N THR A 150 18.56 12.40 15.80
CA THR A 150 19.40 13.04 16.81
C THR A 150 18.53 13.82 17.79
N THR A 151 18.76 13.67 19.09
CA THR A 151 18.05 14.45 20.12
C THR A 151 18.96 14.80 21.29
N THR A 152 18.77 16.01 21.83
CA THR A 152 19.34 16.46 23.11
C THR A 152 18.31 16.38 24.25
N GLN A 153 17.06 16.02 23.95
CA GLN A 153 16.04 15.83 24.98
C GLN A 153 16.41 14.64 25.87
N PRO A 154 16.10 14.70 27.18
CA PRO A 154 16.27 13.55 28.06
C PRO A 154 15.50 12.34 27.53
N VAL A 155 16.15 11.18 27.52
CA VAL A 155 15.51 9.89 27.20
C VAL A 155 15.32 9.13 28.50
N THR A 156 14.07 8.92 28.91
CA THR A 156 13.73 8.15 30.11
C THR A 156 13.16 6.79 29.69
N GLY A 157 13.88 5.72 30.03
CA GLY A 157 13.53 4.36 29.65
C GLY A 157 14.06 3.94 28.27
N THR A 158 13.57 2.81 27.77
CA THR A 158 13.99 2.24 26.48
C THR A 158 13.07 2.78 25.37
N PRO A 159 13.61 3.53 24.38
CA PRO A 159 12.84 3.96 23.22
C PRO A 159 12.26 2.78 22.45
N ALA A 160 11.02 2.92 22.00
CA ALA A 160 10.35 1.92 21.19
C ALA A 160 9.44 2.59 20.16
N VAL A 161 9.20 1.90 19.05
CA VAL A 161 8.17 2.27 18.08
C VAL A 161 6.81 1.79 18.62
N GLU A 162 5.86 2.71 18.72
CA GLU A 162 4.51 2.45 19.22
C GLU A 162 3.47 2.93 18.20
N LEU A 163 2.36 2.23 18.09
CA LEU A 163 1.20 2.65 17.31
C LEU A 163 0.31 3.55 18.17
N ALA A 164 0.09 4.78 17.73
CA ALA A 164 -0.79 5.74 18.37
C ALA A 164 -2.23 5.57 17.85
N THR A 165 -3.17 5.36 18.77
CA THR A 165 -4.61 5.35 18.50
C THR A 165 -5.22 6.59 19.09
N VAL A 166 -5.68 7.49 18.23
CA VAL A 166 -6.30 8.77 18.61
C VAL A 166 -7.81 8.60 18.64
N THR A 167 -8.42 8.86 19.78
CA THR A 167 -9.87 8.81 19.99
C THR A 167 -10.35 10.11 20.63
N THR A 168 -11.67 10.27 20.76
CA THR A 168 -12.24 11.40 21.53
C THR A 168 -11.84 11.39 23.01
N ALA A 169 -11.48 10.22 23.56
CA ALA A 169 -11.04 10.06 24.95
C ALA A 169 -9.54 10.36 25.15
N GLY A 170 -8.78 10.61 24.08
CA GLY A 170 -7.34 10.86 24.10
C GLY A 170 -6.55 9.89 23.22
N VAL A 171 -5.24 9.81 23.49
CA VAL A 171 -4.29 8.99 22.72
C VAL A 171 -3.83 7.79 23.53
N ALA A 172 -4.06 6.59 23.00
CA ALA A 172 -3.48 5.36 23.49
C ALA A 172 -2.27 4.96 22.64
N TYR A 173 -1.25 4.38 23.27
CA TYR A 173 -0.05 3.90 22.59
C TYR A 173 0.08 2.39 22.81
N SER A 174 0.14 1.62 21.73
CA SER A 174 0.37 0.18 21.79
C SER A 174 1.77 -0.17 21.26
N PRO A 175 2.52 -1.06 21.92
CA PRO A 175 3.85 -1.43 21.47
C PRO A 175 3.78 -2.23 20.16
N THR A 176 4.72 -1.95 19.26
CA THR A 176 5.00 -2.83 18.12
C THR A 176 5.90 -4.00 18.55
N ILE A 177 6.09 -4.99 17.67
CA ILE A 177 7.13 -6.01 17.90
C ILE A 177 8.49 -5.30 17.78
N PRO A 178 9.35 -5.33 18.82
CA PRO A 178 10.62 -4.61 18.78
C PRO A 178 11.54 -5.09 17.66
N GLY A 179 12.20 -4.13 16.99
CA GLY A 179 13.32 -4.37 16.09
C GLY A 179 14.65 -4.02 16.76
N ALA A 180 15.66 -3.70 15.94
CA ALA A 180 16.94 -3.22 16.43
C ALA A 180 16.80 -1.88 17.18
N LEU A 181 17.64 -1.69 18.20
CA LEU A 181 17.74 -0.46 18.96
C LEU A 181 19.21 -0.07 19.14
N MET A 182 19.55 1.15 18.75
CA MET A 182 20.78 1.85 19.10
C MET A 182 20.41 3.12 19.86
N ALA A 183 20.87 3.26 21.09
CA ALA A 183 20.54 4.40 21.96
C ALA A 183 21.81 5.05 22.50
N VAL A 184 22.57 5.71 21.63
CA VAL A 184 23.86 6.32 21.97
C VAL A 184 23.75 7.83 21.77
N SER A 185 23.43 8.55 22.86
CA SER A 185 23.25 10.00 22.81
C SER A 185 24.40 10.71 22.07
N PRO A 186 24.09 11.64 21.14
CA PRO A 186 22.75 12.14 20.80
C PRO A 186 22.03 11.32 19.71
N ASN A 187 22.64 10.25 19.19
CA ASN A 187 22.16 9.48 18.05
C ASN A 187 21.33 8.26 18.48
N TYR A 188 20.12 8.15 17.93
CA TYR A 188 19.22 7.05 18.21
C TYR A 188 18.76 6.42 16.92
N SER A 189 18.67 5.09 16.93
CA SER A 189 18.02 4.29 15.89
C SER A 189 17.07 3.32 16.58
N VAL A 190 15.78 3.43 16.30
CA VAL A 190 14.73 2.64 16.94
C VAL A 190 13.92 1.98 15.84
N ALA A 191 13.84 0.65 15.83
CA ALA A 191 13.05 -0.08 14.86
C ALA A 191 11.90 -0.86 15.52
N GLY A 192 10.83 -1.05 14.77
CA GLY A 192 9.69 -1.88 15.15
C GLY A 192 9.00 -2.46 13.92
N TYR A 193 8.42 -3.65 14.07
CA TYR A 193 7.65 -4.27 12.99
C TYR A 193 6.21 -3.75 13.02
N VAL A 194 5.81 -3.12 11.93
CA VAL A 194 4.47 -2.52 11.79
C VAL A 194 3.43 -3.61 11.56
N ASN A 195 2.26 -3.43 12.15
CA ASN A 195 1.13 -4.38 12.11
C ASN A 195 0.01 -3.93 11.16
N GLY A 196 0.15 -2.76 10.53
CA GLY A 196 -0.82 -2.22 9.58
C GLY A 196 -0.53 -0.77 9.23
N THR A 197 -1.51 -0.10 8.63
CA THR A 197 -1.54 1.35 8.49
C THR A 197 -1.77 2.04 9.84
N GLY A 198 -1.46 3.33 9.92
CA GLY A 198 -1.68 4.16 11.11
C GLY A 198 -0.50 5.04 11.48
N LEU A 199 -0.65 5.73 12.62
CA LEU A 199 0.34 6.67 13.15
C LEU A 199 1.33 5.98 14.08
N TYR A 200 2.59 5.88 13.65
CA TYR A 200 3.67 5.32 14.44
C TYR A 200 4.51 6.42 15.07
N VAL A 201 4.85 6.24 16.34
CA VAL A 201 5.57 7.23 17.14
C VAL A 201 6.76 6.62 17.85
N VAL A 202 7.74 7.46 18.18
CA VAL A 202 8.77 7.14 19.19
C VAL A 202 8.59 8.09 20.37
N ARG A 203 8.36 7.55 21.56
CA ARG A 203 8.35 8.34 22.80
C ARG A 203 9.72 8.27 23.47
N LEU A 204 10.34 9.43 23.65
CA LEU A 204 11.63 9.56 24.33
C LEU A 204 11.50 9.48 25.86
N THR A 205 10.34 9.89 26.37
CA THR A 205 10.02 9.89 27.78
C THR A 205 8.68 9.20 28.00
N LYS A 206 8.60 8.40 29.06
CA LYS A 206 7.38 7.71 29.50
C LYS A 206 7.02 8.11 30.92
#